data_AF-A0A947TQL8-F1
#
_entry.id   AF-A0A947TQL8-F1
#
_cell.length_a   1.000
_cell.length_b   1.000
_cell.length_c   1.000
_cell.angle_alpha   90.00
_cell.angle_beta   90.00
_cell.angle_gamma   90.00
#
_symmetry.space_group_name_H-M   'P 1'
#
loop_
_entity.id
_entity.type
_entity.pdbx_description
1 polymer ?
#
loop_
_entity_poly.entity_id
_entity_poly.type
_entity_poly.pdbx_seq_one_letter_code
_entity_poly.pdbx_strand_id
1 'polypeptide(L)'
;MTTAATDNGVGLHPAACWAIQAGFTAEQVDCTTAVVLKILDNKCKMLPGEKLAVMAIYDAVRHLASPLFECAVHDAIRAARQQPGTLTLEAVHPLRVHAEAAIPKPVMKRYKAFLRDGLFG
;
A
#
# COMPACT_ATOMS: atom_id res chain seq x y z
N MET A 1 -17.68 12.73 32.84
CA MET A 1 -18.60 13.49 31.95
C MET A 1 -17.68 14.27 31.02
N THR A 2 -17.48 13.88 29.76
CA THR A 2 -18.50 13.81 28.72
C THR A 2 -18.10 12.83 27.62
N THR A 3 -19.06 11.99 27.25
CA THR A 3 -19.11 11.05 26.14
C THR A 3 -19.15 11.80 24.80
N ALA A 4 -18.43 11.30 23.79
CA ALA A 4 -18.83 11.47 22.39
C ALA A 4 -18.16 10.39 21.53
N ALA A 5 -18.74 9.20 21.56
CA ALA A 5 -18.69 8.33 20.40
C ALA A 5 -19.70 8.86 19.37
N THR A 6 -19.29 8.79 18.10
CA THR A 6 -20.07 8.74 16.85
C THR A 6 -19.69 9.87 15.89
N ASP A 7 -18.81 9.56 14.95
CA ASP A 7 -18.95 10.06 13.58
C ASP A 7 -18.95 8.85 12.64
N ASN A 8 -20.13 8.49 12.13
CA ASN A 8 -20.32 7.57 11.02
C ASN A 8 -20.21 8.39 9.73
N GLY A 9 -18.98 8.75 9.35
CA GLY A 9 -18.64 9.34 8.06
C GLY A 9 -17.72 8.41 7.30
N VAL A 10 -17.91 8.28 5.98
CA VAL A 10 -16.90 7.72 5.06
C VAL A 10 -15.71 8.68 5.03
N GLY A 11 -14.99 8.79 6.14
CA GLY A 11 -13.80 9.59 6.28
C GLY A 11 -12.64 8.84 5.63
N LEU A 12 -12.00 9.46 4.63
CA LEU A 12 -10.72 8.96 4.12
C LEU A 12 -9.78 8.73 5.32
N HIS A 13 -9.14 7.56 5.37
CA HIS A 13 -8.14 7.27 6.41
C HIS A 13 -7.08 8.39 6.44
N PRO A 14 -6.60 8.85 7.61
CA PRO A 14 -5.67 9.98 7.70
C PRO A 14 -4.43 9.84 6.79
N ALA A 15 -3.89 8.61 6.70
CA ALA A 15 -2.80 8.28 5.78
C ALA A 15 -3.12 8.49 4.29
N ALA A 16 -4.37 8.28 3.86
CA ALA A 16 -4.80 8.57 2.49
C ALA A 16 -4.85 10.08 2.22
N CYS A 17 -5.40 10.86 3.17
CA CYS A 17 -5.41 12.32 3.07
C CYS A 17 -3.97 12.88 2.98
N TRP A 18 -3.07 12.38 3.83
CA TRP A 18 -1.66 12.72 3.76
C TRP A 18 -1.04 12.37 2.41
N ALA A 19 -1.27 11.16 1.89
CA ALA A 19 -0.69 10.72 0.63
C ALA A 19 -1.09 11.59 -0.57
N ILE A 20 -2.34 12.04 -0.61
CA ILE A 20 -2.83 12.95 -1.65
C ILE A 20 -2.06 14.29 -1.61
N GLN A 21 -1.81 14.82 -0.41
CA GLN A 21 -1.09 16.08 -0.24
C GLN A 21 0.43 15.94 -0.47
N ALA A 22 1.00 14.78 -0.15
CA ALA A 22 2.43 14.54 -0.24
C ALA A 22 2.97 14.47 -1.68
N GLY A 23 2.08 14.27 -2.68
CA GLY A 23 2.45 14.29 -4.10
C GLY A 23 3.38 13.16 -4.51
N PHE A 24 2.87 11.92 -4.52
CA PHE A 24 3.67 10.73 -4.80
C PHE A 24 4.28 10.75 -6.20
N THR A 25 5.57 10.42 -6.30
CA THR A 25 6.24 10.14 -7.57
C THR A 25 5.90 8.73 -8.06
N ALA A 26 6.09 8.48 -9.36
CA ALA A 26 5.88 7.16 -9.96
C ALA A 26 6.67 6.05 -9.24
N GLU A 27 7.94 6.32 -8.88
CA GLU A 27 8.79 5.40 -8.11
C GLU A 27 8.19 5.09 -6.72
N GLN A 28 7.58 6.08 -6.07
CA GLN A 28 6.93 5.89 -4.76
C GLN A 28 5.66 5.05 -4.90
N VAL A 29 4.88 5.23 -5.97
CA VAL A 29 3.69 4.40 -6.27
C VAL A 29 4.09 2.94 -6.49
N ASP A 30 5.17 2.69 -7.23
CA ASP A 30 5.73 1.34 -7.39
C ASP A 30 6.11 0.75 -6.02
N CYS A 31 6.81 1.52 -5.18
CA CYS A 31 7.17 1.08 -3.84
C CYS A 31 5.95 0.79 -2.97
N THR A 32 4.89 1.61 -3.04
CA THR A 32 3.63 1.37 -2.34
C THR A 32 3.00 0.05 -2.78
N THR A 33 2.90 -0.16 -4.10
CA THR A 33 2.33 -1.37 -4.70
C THR A 33 3.11 -2.61 -4.25
N ALA A 34 4.45 -2.55 -4.24
CA ALA A 34 5.29 -3.64 -3.75
C ALA A 34 5.05 -3.96 -2.26
N VAL A 35 4.84 -2.95 -1.40
CA VAL A 35 4.52 -3.18 0.01
C VAL A 35 3.14 -3.81 0.16
N VAL A 36 2.13 -3.38 -0.61
CA VAL A 36 0.81 -4.01 -0.61
C VAL A 36 0.88 -5.47 -1.02
N LEU A 37 1.64 -5.81 -2.07
CA LEU A 37 1.87 -7.20 -2.46
C LEU A 37 2.51 -8.01 -1.33
N LYS A 38 3.45 -7.44 -0.56
CA LYS A 38 4.02 -8.11 0.64
C LYS A 38 3.01 -8.28 1.77
N ILE A 39 2.07 -7.35 1.94
CA ILE A 39 1.00 -7.44 2.93
C ILE A 39 0.07 -8.61 2.56
N LEU A 40 -0.36 -8.66 1.30
CA LEU A 40 -1.26 -9.69 0.78
C LEU A 40 -0.60 -11.07 0.76
N ASP A 41 0.70 -11.17 0.46
CA ASP A 41 1.47 -12.44 0.53
C ASP A 41 1.89 -12.83 1.97
N ASN A 42 1.37 -12.17 3.00
CA ASN A 42 1.72 -12.41 4.41
C ASN A 42 3.23 -12.34 4.73
N LYS A 43 4.04 -11.64 3.91
CA LYS A 43 5.49 -11.45 4.12
C LYS A 43 5.83 -10.14 4.84
N CYS A 44 4.83 -9.31 5.15
CA CYS A 44 5.01 -8.03 5.82
C CYS A 44 4.92 -8.15 7.36
N LYS A 45 5.97 -7.69 8.06
CA LYS A 45 6.10 -7.68 9.53
C LYS A 45 5.52 -6.42 10.20
N MET A 46 4.88 -5.54 9.45
CA MET A 46 4.24 -4.33 9.97
C MET A 46 3.07 -4.68 10.92
N LEU A 47 2.80 -3.81 11.88
CA LEU A 47 1.66 -3.93 12.79
C LEU A 47 0.34 -3.77 12.00
N PRO A 48 -0.80 -4.30 12.51
CA PRO A 48 -2.08 -4.20 11.81
C PRO A 48 -2.47 -2.76 11.42
N GLY A 49 -2.27 -1.78 12.31
CA GLY A 49 -2.55 -0.37 12.02
C GLY A 49 -1.67 0.21 10.91
N GLU A 50 -0.39 -0.16 10.87
CA GLU A 50 0.53 0.28 9.81
C GLU A 50 0.18 -0.35 8.46
N LYS A 51 -0.26 -1.63 8.47
CA LYS A 51 -0.77 -2.29 7.25
C LYS A 51 -2.00 -1.57 6.71
N LEU A 52 -2.95 -1.21 7.58
CA LEU A 52 -4.14 -0.44 7.18
C LEU A 52 -3.76 0.94 6.61
N ALA A 53 -2.80 1.63 7.21
CA ALA A 53 -2.32 2.91 6.71
C ALA A 53 -1.74 2.80 5.30
N VAL A 54 -0.89 1.79 5.03
CA VAL A 54 -0.33 1.57 3.68
C VAL A 54 -1.40 1.18 2.66
N MET A 55 -2.37 0.36 3.06
CA MET A 55 -3.49 0.01 2.17
C MET A 55 -4.33 1.24 1.80
N ALA A 56 -4.54 2.16 2.74
CA ALA A 56 -5.23 3.41 2.48
C ALA A 56 -4.41 4.35 1.56
N ILE A 57 -3.09 4.44 1.77
CA ILE A 57 -2.19 5.18 0.88
C ILE A 57 -2.29 4.63 -0.54
N TYR A 58 -2.20 3.30 -0.69
CA TYR A 58 -2.32 2.63 -1.98
C TYR A 58 -3.63 2.97 -2.67
N ASP A 59 -4.76 2.92 -1.98
CA ASP A 59 -6.06 3.30 -2.55
C ASP A 59 -6.08 4.76 -3.04
N ALA A 60 -5.36 5.64 -2.35
CA ALA A 60 -5.21 7.05 -2.73
C ALA A 60 -4.28 7.26 -3.92
N VAL A 61 -3.24 6.44 -4.15
CA VAL A 61 -2.19 6.71 -5.15
C VAL A 61 -2.15 5.74 -6.33
N ARG A 62 -2.88 4.61 -6.27
CA ARG A 62 -2.92 3.55 -7.31
C ARG A 62 -3.36 4.02 -8.70
N HIS A 63 -3.95 5.19 -8.81
CA HIS A 63 -4.42 5.76 -10.08
C HIS A 63 -3.35 6.61 -10.77
N LEU A 64 -2.25 6.92 -10.07
CA LEU A 64 -1.09 7.60 -10.64
C LEU A 64 -0.28 6.62 -11.49
N ALA A 65 0.51 7.16 -12.42
CA ALA A 65 1.34 6.35 -13.30
C ALA A 65 2.37 5.52 -12.50
N SER A 66 2.38 4.21 -12.75
CA SER A 66 3.31 3.23 -12.17
C SER A 66 4.04 2.53 -13.33
N PRO A 67 5.33 2.81 -13.56
CA PRO A 67 6.06 2.27 -14.71
C PRO A 67 6.39 0.79 -14.55
N LEU A 68 6.40 0.26 -13.32
CA LEU A 68 6.74 -1.15 -13.06
C LEU A 68 5.54 -2.08 -13.04
N PHE A 69 4.33 -1.56 -12.81
CA PHE A 69 3.14 -2.39 -12.63
C PHE A 69 2.02 -1.98 -13.59
N GLU A 70 1.61 -2.92 -14.43
CA GLU A 70 0.46 -2.76 -15.32
C GLU A 70 -0.87 -2.97 -14.56
N CYS A 71 -1.98 -2.67 -15.24
CA CYS A 71 -3.34 -2.85 -14.70
C CYS A 71 -3.58 -4.24 -14.09
N ALA A 72 -2.96 -5.30 -14.64
CA ALA A 72 -3.08 -6.67 -14.15
C ALA A 72 -2.65 -6.83 -12.67
N VAL A 73 -1.66 -6.06 -12.21
CA VAL A 73 -1.22 -6.11 -10.80
C VAL A 73 -2.29 -5.53 -9.87
N HIS A 74 -2.91 -4.43 -10.28
CA HIS A 74 -4.00 -3.80 -9.51
C HIS A 74 -5.25 -4.69 -9.46
N ASP A 75 -5.50 -5.47 -10.52
CA ASP A 75 -6.57 -6.46 -10.56
C ASP A 75 -6.32 -7.63 -9.62
N ALA A 76 -5.10 -8.16 -9.60
CA ALA A 76 -4.70 -9.20 -8.65
C ALA A 76 -4.82 -8.72 -7.20
N ILE A 77 -4.37 -7.50 -6.90
CA ILE A 77 -4.53 -6.87 -5.58
C ILE A 77 -6.01 -6.74 -5.20
N ARG A 78 -6.87 -6.33 -6.14
CA ARG A 78 -8.32 -6.22 -5.91
C ARG A 78 -8.94 -7.59 -5.62
N ALA A 79 -8.61 -8.62 -6.40
CA ALA A 79 -9.10 -9.98 -6.21
C ALA A 79 -8.67 -10.54 -4.83
N ALA A 80 -7.40 -10.38 -4.47
CA ALA A 80 -6.86 -10.83 -3.18
C ALA A 80 -7.51 -10.17 -1.97
N ARG A 81 -7.94 -8.90 -2.11
CA ARG A 81 -8.68 -8.19 -1.05
C ARG A 81 -10.13 -8.67 -0.92
N GLN A 82 -10.78 -9.03 -2.02
CA GLN A 82 -12.18 -9.45 -2.03
C GLN A 82 -12.36 -10.91 -1.57
N GLN A 83 -11.45 -11.79 -1.98
CA GLN A 83 -11.51 -13.21 -1.69
C GLN A 83 -10.13 -13.71 -1.23
N PRO A 84 -9.73 -13.40 0.01
CA PRO A 84 -8.45 -13.87 0.52
C PRO A 84 -8.46 -15.41 0.58
N GLY A 85 -7.51 -16.03 -0.10
CA GLY A 85 -7.39 -17.48 -0.18
C GLY A 85 -6.17 -17.93 -0.96
N THR A 86 -5.95 -19.25 -1.02
CA THR A 86 -4.76 -19.87 -1.60
C THR A 86 -4.54 -19.44 -3.06
N LEU A 87 -5.59 -19.41 -3.87
CA LEU A 87 -5.51 -19.02 -5.28
C LEU A 87 -5.07 -17.56 -5.46
N THR A 88 -5.54 -16.66 -4.59
CA THR A 88 -5.12 -15.25 -4.65
C THR A 88 -3.69 -15.06 -4.13
N LEU A 89 -3.24 -15.87 -3.16
CA LEU A 89 -1.85 -15.89 -2.72
C LEU A 89 -0.91 -16.36 -3.83
N GLU A 90 -1.27 -17.44 -4.54
CA GLU A 90 -0.51 -17.95 -5.67
C GLU A 90 -0.39 -16.91 -6.80
N ALA A 91 -1.42 -16.10 -7.03
CA ALA A 91 -1.37 -14.99 -8.00
C ALA A 91 -0.53 -13.79 -7.52
N VAL A 92 -0.61 -13.44 -6.23
CA VAL A 92 0.12 -12.29 -5.65
C VAL A 92 1.61 -12.60 -5.46
N HIS A 93 1.97 -13.84 -5.17
CA HIS A 93 3.34 -14.26 -4.91
C HIS A 93 4.34 -13.91 -6.03
N PRO A 94 4.12 -14.30 -7.31
CA PRO A 94 5.05 -13.96 -8.38
C PRO A 94 5.14 -12.44 -8.60
N LEU A 95 4.04 -11.70 -8.42
CA LEU A 95 4.03 -10.24 -8.52
C LEU A 95 4.90 -9.61 -7.43
N ARG A 96 4.83 -10.11 -6.19
CA ARG A 96 5.71 -9.67 -5.10
C ARG A 96 7.18 -9.96 -5.41
N VAL A 97 7.48 -11.16 -5.90
CA VAL A 97 8.87 -11.55 -6.25
C VAL A 97 9.42 -10.64 -7.35
N HIS A 98 8.62 -10.38 -8.38
CA HIS A 98 8.98 -9.45 -9.45
C HIS A 98 9.24 -8.03 -8.90
N ALA A 99 8.35 -7.52 -8.05
CA ALA A 99 8.51 -6.21 -7.41
C ALA A 99 9.80 -6.10 -6.59
N GLU A 100 10.15 -7.15 -5.83
CA GLU A 100 11.37 -7.18 -5.02
C GLU A 100 12.66 -7.25 -5.86
N ALA A 101 12.59 -7.87 -7.04
CA ALA A 101 13.71 -7.92 -7.98
C ALA A 101 13.86 -6.60 -8.75
N ALA A 102 12.75 -5.98 -9.14
CA ALA A 102 12.73 -4.76 -9.95
C ALA A 102 13.07 -3.49 -9.16
N ILE A 103 12.62 -3.38 -7.90
CA ILE A 103 12.82 -2.17 -7.09
C ILE A 103 14.17 -2.22 -6.37
N PRO A 104 15.11 -1.30 -6.66
CA PRO A 104 16.41 -1.29 -6.00
C PRO A 104 16.30 -1.06 -4.49
N LYS A 105 17.16 -1.73 -3.71
CA LYS A 105 17.21 -1.56 -2.24
C LYS A 105 17.36 -0.10 -1.78
N PRO A 106 18.19 0.75 -2.43
CA PRO A 106 18.30 2.17 -2.07
C PRO A 106 16.99 2.95 -2.25
N VAL A 107 16.23 2.64 -3.31
CA VAL A 107 14.92 3.23 -3.61
C VAL A 107 13.92 2.88 -2.52
N MET A 108 13.78 1.59 -2.20
CA MET A 108 12.90 1.12 -1.12
C MET A 108 13.31 1.69 0.24
N LYS A 109 14.61 1.89 0.51
CA LYS A 109 15.09 2.53 1.75
C LYS A 109 14.64 3.99 1.84
N ARG A 110 14.79 4.76 0.76
CA ARG A 110 14.31 6.16 0.68
C ARG A 110 12.79 6.24 0.86
N TYR A 111 12.04 5.36 0.20
CA TYR A 111 10.58 5.28 0.35
C TYR A 111 10.15 5.01 1.79
N LYS A 112 10.82 4.07 2.50
CA LYS A 112 10.53 3.79 3.91
C LYS A 112 10.90 4.94 4.86
N ALA A 113 11.85 5.80 4.49
CA ALA A 113 12.14 7.02 5.25
C ALA A 113 10.99 8.02 5.05
N PHE A 114 10.64 8.28 3.78
CA PHE A 114 9.52 9.14 3.40
C PHE A 114 8.19 8.76 4.08
N LEU A 115 7.82 7.47 4.09
CA LEU A 115 6.62 7.02 4.80
C LEU A 115 6.70 7.26 6.31
N ARG A 116 7.86 7.09 6.92
CA ARG A 116 8.02 7.25 8.37
C ARG A 116 7.87 8.71 8.76
N ASP A 117 8.54 9.59 8.03
CA ASP A 117 8.52 11.02 8.28
C ASP A 117 7.11 11.59 8.04
N GLY A 118 6.37 11.05 7.06
CA GLY A 118 5.02 11.53 6.76
C GLY A 118 3.90 10.96 7.62
N LEU A 119 4.04 9.73 8.14
CA LEU A 119 2.99 9.07 8.94
C LEU A 119 3.23 9.13 10.46
N PHE A 120 4.48 9.27 10.88
CA PHE A 120 4.88 9.23 12.29
C PHE A 120 5.80 10.38 12.71
N GLY A 121 6.18 11.26 11.77
CA GLY A 121 6.97 12.45 12.03
C GLY A 121 6.13 13.63 12.51
#